data_AF-A0A5J9T8K0-F1
#
_entry.id   AF-A0A5J9T8K0-F1
#
_cell.length_a   1.000
_cell.length_b   1.000
_cell.length_c   1.000
_cell.angle_alpha   90.00
_cell.angle_beta   90.00
_cell.angle_gamma   90.00
#
_symmetry.space_group_name_H-M   'P 1'
#
loop_
_entity.id
_entity.type
_entity.pdbx_description
1 polymer ?
#
loop_
_entity_poly.entity_id
_entity_poly.type
_entity_poly.pdbx_seq_one_letter_code
_entity_poly.pdbx_strand_id
1 'polypeptide(L)'
;MVVLLAGFLPNPKLETSILSISLNTMWMVYTIPSGLSSAISNEEEVVKYVSMMMPILATSDFMDGIQCTLSGAARGCGWQKVCSVINLFAYYAVGLPSAVTFAFVLNIGGMGLWLGIICAMAVQILALVVMMLRTSWDEEVRP
;
A
#
# COMPACT_ATOMS: atom_id res chain seq x y z
N MET A 1 15.96 1.08 -15.57
CA MET A 1 16.68 -0.22 -15.58
C MET A 1 15.74 -1.41 -15.41
N VAL A 2 14.78 -1.40 -14.47
CA VAL A 2 13.81 -2.52 -14.27
C VAL A 2 12.90 -2.77 -15.50
N VAL A 3 12.49 -1.73 -16.24
CA VAL A 3 11.68 -1.87 -17.47
C VAL A 3 12.41 -2.61 -18.60
N LEU A 4 13.75 -2.49 -18.68
CA LEU A 4 14.54 -3.20 -19.69
C LEU A 4 14.66 -4.69 -19.36
N LEU A 5 14.72 -5.03 -18.07
CA LEU A 5 14.78 -6.42 -17.58
C LEU A 5 13.45 -7.16 -17.78
N ALA A 6 12.32 -6.45 -17.70
CA ALA A 6 11.00 -7.00 -17.98
C ALA A 6 10.82 -7.43 -19.45
N GLY A 7 11.66 -6.94 -20.36
CA GLY A 7 11.69 -7.37 -21.76
C GLY A 7 12.22 -8.80 -21.97
N PHE A 8 12.83 -9.43 -20.96
CA PHE A 8 13.36 -10.79 -21.03
C PHE A 8 12.38 -11.87 -20.54
N LEU A 9 11.22 -11.48 -20.02
CA LEU A 9 10.24 -12.42 -19.49
C LEU A 9 9.36 -13.02 -20.61
N PRO A 10 8.68 -14.16 -20.38
CA PRO A 10 7.95 -14.91 -21.40
C PRO A 10 6.85 -14.10 -22.12
N ASN A 11 6.30 -13.06 -21.46
CA ASN A 11 5.28 -12.17 -22.02
C ASN A 11 5.72 -10.68 -21.92
N PRO A 12 6.73 -10.27 -22.69
CA PRO A 12 7.44 -9.01 -22.45
C PRO A 12 6.56 -7.78 -22.70
N LYS A 13 5.57 -7.86 -23.61
CA LYS A 13 4.63 -6.75 -23.85
C LYS A 13 3.71 -6.47 -22.67
N LEU A 14 3.24 -7.51 -21.99
CA LEU A 14 2.31 -7.34 -20.87
C LEU A 14 3.06 -6.83 -19.62
N GLU A 15 4.20 -7.42 -19.31
CA GLU A 15 4.95 -7.09 -18.10
C GLU A 15 5.66 -5.74 -18.18
N THR A 16 6.14 -5.33 -19.36
CA THR A 16 6.67 -3.98 -19.57
C THR A 16 5.58 -2.91 -19.46
N SER A 17 4.37 -3.16 -19.96
CA SER A 17 3.24 -2.23 -19.81
C SER A 17 2.80 -2.08 -18.36
N ILE A 18 2.69 -3.20 -17.61
CA ILE A 18 2.33 -3.16 -16.20
C ILE A 18 3.38 -2.38 -15.39
N LEU A 19 4.67 -2.69 -15.57
CA LEU A 19 5.73 -1.99 -14.85
C LEU A 19 5.82 -0.50 -15.23
N SER A 20 5.60 -0.16 -16.50
CA SER A 20 5.57 1.23 -16.96
C SER A 20 4.44 2.03 -16.35
N ILE A 21 3.23 1.45 -16.29
CA ILE A 21 2.06 2.08 -15.66
C ILE A 21 2.34 2.29 -14.17
N SER A 22 2.77 1.26 -13.44
CA SER A 22 3.07 1.35 -12.01
C SER A 22 4.14 2.39 -11.68
N LEU A 23 5.22 2.45 -12.47
CA LEU A 23 6.29 3.43 -12.28
C LEU A 23 5.85 4.86 -12.60
N ASN A 24 5.03 5.05 -13.63
CA ASN A 24 4.53 6.36 -14.01
C ASN A 24 3.52 6.89 -12.98
N THR A 25 2.66 6.01 -12.45
CA THR A 25 1.77 6.36 -11.33
C THR A 25 2.56 6.73 -10.08
N MET A 26 3.60 5.96 -9.70
CA MET A 26 4.48 6.33 -8.58
C MET A 26 5.15 7.70 -8.82
N TRP A 27 5.71 7.94 -10.01
CA TRP A 27 6.35 9.22 -10.33
C TRP A 27 5.39 10.41 -10.22
N MET A 28 4.15 10.24 -10.68
CA MET A 28 3.11 11.26 -10.61
C MET A 28 2.72 11.58 -9.16
N VAL A 29 2.63 10.56 -8.30
CA VAL A 29 2.34 10.72 -6.86
C VAL A 29 3.48 11.42 -6.12
N TYR A 30 4.71 11.36 -6.60
CA TYR A 30 5.83 12.09 -6.01
C TYR A 30 5.92 13.56 -6.48
N THR A 31 5.73 13.79 -7.78
CA THR A 31 5.98 15.12 -8.39
C THR A 31 4.82 16.08 -8.23
N ILE A 32 3.58 15.59 -8.19
CA ILE A 32 2.40 16.45 -8.03
C ILE A 32 2.33 17.06 -6.62
N PRO A 33 2.45 16.31 -5.51
CA PRO A 33 2.36 16.88 -4.17
C PRO A 33 3.55 17.76 -3.81
N SER A 34 4.75 17.45 -4.33
CA SER A 34 5.92 18.32 -4.14
C SER A 34 5.76 19.64 -4.89
N GLY A 35 5.35 19.60 -6.16
CA GLY A 35 5.04 20.80 -6.94
C GLY A 35 3.89 21.61 -6.35
N LEU A 36 2.85 20.94 -5.87
CA LEU A 36 1.69 21.57 -5.24
C LEU A 36 2.02 22.13 -3.85
N SER A 37 2.84 21.44 -3.04
CA SER A 37 3.32 21.94 -1.75
C SER A 37 4.12 23.22 -1.91
N SER A 38 5.03 23.28 -2.89
CA SER A 38 5.78 24.50 -3.20
C SER A 38 4.91 25.61 -3.79
N ALA A 39 3.82 25.27 -4.50
CA ALA A 39 2.91 26.26 -5.08
C ALA A 39 1.90 26.83 -4.06
N ILE A 40 1.49 26.02 -3.07
CA ILE A 40 0.45 26.40 -2.08
C ILE A 40 1.05 27.00 -0.81
N SER A 41 2.29 26.63 -0.43
CA SER A 41 2.91 27.09 0.82
C SER A 41 4.29 27.70 0.59
N ASN A 42 4.45 28.96 1.03
CA ASN A 42 5.77 29.63 1.12
C ASN A 42 6.49 29.34 2.45
N GLU A 43 5.85 28.59 3.36
CA GLU A 43 6.42 28.24 4.65
C GLU A 43 7.35 27.04 4.48
N GLU A 44 8.66 27.25 4.68
CA GLU A 44 9.67 26.18 4.60
C GLU A 44 9.35 25.00 5.51
N GLU A 45 8.67 25.25 6.64
CA GLU A 45 8.25 24.22 7.59
C GLU A 45 7.30 23.19 6.95
N VAL A 46 6.36 23.64 6.12
CA VAL A 46 5.40 22.76 5.42
C VAL A 46 6.12 21.95 4.35
N VAL A 47 6.98 22.58 3.55
CA VAL A 47 7.76 21.90 2.50
C VAL A 47 8.69 20.84 3.10
N LYS A 48 9.35 21.16 4.22
CA LYS A 48 10.21 20.22 4.96
C LYS A 48 9.39 19.07 5.54
N TYR A 49 8.24 19.35 6.12
CA TYR A 49 7.36 18.32 6.68
C TYR A 49 6.84 17.36 5.59
N VAL A 50 6.38 17.89 4.45
CA VAL A 50 5.96 17.08 3.29
C VAL A 50 7.12 16.23 2.77
N SER A 51 8.32 16.79 2.67
CA SER A 51 9.53 16.06 2.25
C SER A 51 9.85 14.89 3.18
N MET A 52 9.68 15.05 4.49
CA MET A 52 9.86 13.96 5.47
C MET A 52 8.76 12.88 5.37
N MET A 53 7.56 13.24 4.92
CA MET A 53 6.46 12.30 4.70
C MET A 53 6.56 11.53 3.39
N MET A 54 7.26 12.05 2.37
CA MET A 54 7.40 11.38 1.07
C MET A 54 7.88 9.92 1.14
N PRO A 55 8.93 9.54 1.89
CA PRO A 55 9.33 8.14 1.97
C PRO A 55 8.29 7.24 2.66
N ILE A 56 7.53 7.78 3.61
CA ILE A 56 6.44 7.07 4.29
C ILE A 56 5.31 6.79 3.28
N LEU A 57 4.92 7.81 2.53
CA LEU A 57 3.89 7.73 1.47
C LEU A 57 4.27 6.72 0.38
N ALA A 58 5.53 6.74 -0.05
CA ALA A 58 6.00 5.80 -1.04
C ALA A 58 5.99 4.35 -0.58
N THR A 59 6.29 4.14 0.70
CA THR A 59 6.21 2.82 1.32
C THR A 59 4.76 2.36 1.39
N SER A 60 3.82 3.24 1.76
CA SER A 60 2.39 2.91 1.75
C SER A 60 1.88 2.59 0.34
N ASP A 61 2.27 3.36 -0.69
CA ASP A 61 1.85 3.09 -2.06
C ASP A 61 2.33 1.72 -2.56
N PHE A 62 3.56 1.35 -2.22
CA PHE A 62 4.09 0.04 -2.55
C PHE A 62 3.31 -1.08 -1.85
N MET A 63 2.99 -0.90 -0.56
CA MET A 63 2.17 -1.85 0.20
C MET A 63 0.75 -1.96 -0.33
N ASP A 64 0.16 -0.84 -0.77
CA ASP A 64 -1.17 -0.81 -1.38
C ASP A 64 -1.24 -1.61 -2.67
N GLY A 65 -0.18 -1.62 -3.48
CA GLY A 65 -0.08 -2.48 -4.65
C GLY A 65 -0.18 -3.98 -4.30
N ILE A 66 0.52 -4.41 -3.25
CA ILE A 66 0.46 -5.79 -2.74
C ILE A 66 -0.95 -6.09 -2.22
N GLN A 67 -1.53 -5.19 -1.43
CA GLN A 67 -2.84 -5.35 -0.84
C GLN A 67 -3.95 -5.43 -1.89
N CYS A 68 -3.89 -4.61 -2.94
CA CYS A 68 -4.82 -4.63 -4.06
C CYS A 68 -4.78 -5.95 -4.83
N THR A 69 -3.58 -6.49 -5.06
CA THR A 69 -3.39 -7.76 -5.77
C THR A 69 -3.96 -8.92 -4.97
N LEU A 70 -3.62 -9.02 -3.67
CA LEU A 70 -4.10 -10.07 -2.78
C LEU A 70 -5.62 -10.00 -2.57
N SER A 71 -6.16 -8.80 -2.32
CA SER A 71 -7.60 -8.59 -2.14
C SER A 71 -8.37 -8.81 -3.45
N GLY A 72 -7.77 -8.51 -4.60
CA GLY A 72 -8.31 -8.82 -5.92
C GLY A 72 -8.44 -10.33 -6.13
N ALA A 73 -7.36 -11.07 -5.90
CA ALA A 73 -7.33 -12.53 -5.99
C ALA A 73 -8.35 -13.18 -5.03
N ALA A 74 -8.38 -12.76 -3.77
CA ALA A 74 -9.31 -13.32 -2.78
C ALA A 74 -10.78 -13.05 -3.11
N ARG A 75 -11.09 -11.88 -3.72
CA ARG A 75 -12.44 -11.58 -4.22
C ARG A 75 -12.80 -12.42 -5.44
N GLY A 76 -11.83 -12.77 -6.29
CA GLY A 76 -11.99 -13.69 -7.40
C GLY A 76 -12.40 -15.10 -6.95
N CYS A 77 -11.89 -15.57 -5.81
CA CYS A 77 -12.29 -16.83 -5.16
C CYS A 77 -13.59 -16.71 -4.33
N GLY A 78 -14.27 -15.56 -4.33
CA GLY A 78 -15.52 -15.36 -3.58
C GLY A 78 -15.35 -15.10 -2.07
N TRP A 79 -14.13 -14.96 -1.55
CA TRP A 79 -13.86 -14.77 -0.11
C TRP A 79 -14.01 -13.32 0.36
N GLN A 80 -14.92 -12.58 -0.27
CA GLN A 80 -15.13 -11.15 -0.05
C GLN A 80 -15.48 -10.84 1.41
N LYS A 81 -16.32 -11.69 2.03
CA LYS A 81 -16.73 -11.56 3.44
C LYS A 81 -15.54 -11.65 4.39
N VAL A 82 -14.68 -12.65 4.19
CA VAL A 82 -13.49 -12.86 5.03
C VAL A 82 -12.51 -11.69 4.86
N CYS A 83 -12.30 -11.23 3.63
CA CYS A 83 -11.46 -10.06 3.35
C CYS A 83 -11.98 -8.79 4.05
N SER A 84 -13.30 -8.56 4.03
CA SER A 84 -13.91 -7.41 4.70
C SER A 84 -13.70 -7.44 6.21
N VAL A 85 -13.86 -8.61 6.85
CA VAL A 85 -13.62 -8.79 8.29
C VAL A 85 -12.17 -8.53 8.64
N ILE A 86 -11.22 -9.08 7.87
CA ILE A 86 -9.78 -8.85 8.07
C ILE A 86 -9.44 -7.37 7.95
N ASN A 87 -9.96 -6.69 6.94
CA ASN A 87 -9.76 -5.26 6.74
C ASN A 87 -10.27 -4.46 7.94
N LEU A 88 -11.49 -4.74 8.39
CA LEU A 88 -12.10 -4.03 9.51
C LEU A 88 -11.32 -4.27 10.80
N PHE A 89 -10.88 -5.49 11.06
CA PHE A 89 -10.01 -5.79 12.19
C PHE A 89 -8.67 -5.05 12.10
N ALA A 90 -7.98 -5.13 10.96
CA ALA A 90 -6.66 -4.52 10.78
C ALA A 90 -6.69 -3.00 11.00
N TYR A 91 -7.68 -2.30 10.41
CA TYR A 91 -7.76 -0.84 10.52
C TYR A 91 -8.31 -0.35 11.86
N TYR A 92 -9.34 -1.00 12.41
CA TYR A 92 -9.99 -0.49 13.63
C TYR A 92 -9.38 -1.05 14.92
N ALA A 93 -8.97 -2.32 14.93
CA ALA A 93 -8.41 -2.94 16.13
C ALA A 93 -6.90 -2.73 16.28
N VAL A 94 -6.17 -2.55 15.16
CA VAL A 94 -4.70 -2.38 15.19
C VAL A 94 -4.27 -1.01 14.67
N GLY A 95 -4.77 -0.59 13.51
CA GLY A 95 -4.41 0.68 12.88
C GLY A 95 -4.76 1.89 13.74
N LEU A 96 -6.00 1.96 14.22
CA LEU A 96 -6.46 3.10 15.00
C LEU A 96 -5.73 3.24 16.35
N PRO A 97 -5.55 2.18 17.17
CA PRO A 97 -4.76 2.28 18.40
C PRO A 97 -3.29 2.64 18.16
N SER A 98 -2.66 2.07 17.12
CA SER A 98 -1.28 2.40 16.78
C SER A 98 -1.13 3.84 16.27
N ALA A 99 -2.06 4.33 15.44
CA ALA A 99 -2.12 5.72 15.00
C ALA A 99 -2.23 6.68 16.19
N VAL A 100 -3.14 6.41 17.13
CA VAL A 100 -3.30 7.23 18.34
C VAL A 100 -2.03 7.21 19.19
N THR A 101 -1.41 6.04 19.35
CA THR A 101 -0.16 5.91 20.12
C THR A 101 0.97 6.71 19.47
N PHE A 102 1.18 6.58 18.16
CA PHE A 102 2.26 7.27 17.47
C PHE A 102 2.03 8.78 17.37
N ALA A 103 0.79 9.21 17.12
CA ALA A 103 0.47 10.62 16.97
C ALA A 103 0.53 11.37 18.30
N PHE A 104 -0.07 10.82 19.37
CA PHE A 104 -0.27 11.54 20.63
C PHE A 104 0.66 11.11 21.75
N VAL A 105 1.01 9.83 21.87
CA VAL A 105 1.92 9.36 22.94
C VAL A 105 3.37 9.65 22.56
N LEU A 106 3.76 9.33 21.33
CA LEU A 106 5.12 9.60 20.84
C LEU A 106 5.30 11.02 20.27
N ASN A 107 4.25 11.84 20.24
CA ASN A 107 4.26 13.22 19.71
C ASN A 107 4.85 13.35 18.29
N ILE A 108 4.66 12.33 17.45
CA ILE A 108 5.12 12.33 16.04
C ILE A 108 4.09 13.06 15.14
N GLY A 109 2.96 13.51 15.70
CA GLY A 109 1.95 14.30 15.00
C GLY A 109 1.31 13.55 13.83
N GLY A 110 1.15 14.22 12.68
CA GLY A 110 0.49 13.66 11.50
C GLY A 110 1.27 12.49 10.86
N MET A 111 2.59 12.44 10.99
CA MET A 111 3.39 11.28 10.58
C MET A 111 3.02 10.03 11.38
N GLY A 112 2.72 10.18 12.68
CA GLY A 112 2.26 9.09 13.53
C GLY A 112 0.93 8.50 13.08
N LEU A 113 0.01 9.33 12.59
CA LEU A 113 -1.26 8.86 12.01
C LEU A 113 -1.02 8.00 10.77
N TRP A 114 -0.12 8.42 9.89
CA TRP A 114 0.21 7.65 8.68
C TRP A 114 0.89 6.33 9.01
N LEU A 115 1.80 6.33 9.98
CA LEU A 115 2.46 5.10 10.47
C LEU A 115 1.45 4.09 11.02
N GLY A 116 0.39 4.55 11.69
CA GLY A 116 -0.67 3.64 12.16
C GLY A 116 -1.42 2.95 11.01
N ILE A 117 -1.64 3.65 9.90
CA ILE A 117 -2.25 3.02 8.72
C ILE A 117 -1.28 2.04 8.07
N ILE A 118 0.02 2.33 8.00
CA ILE A 118 1.03 1.37 7.53
C ILE A 118 1.01 0.10 8.39
N CYS A 119 0.86 0.22 9.70
CA CYS A 119 0.70 -0.94 10.59
C CYS A 119 -0.58 -1.75 10.25
N ALA A 120 -1.71 -1.09 10.00
CA ALA A 120 -2.93 -1.77 9.56
C ALA A 120 -2.72 -2.53 8.24
N MET A 121 -2.10 -1.87 7.26
CA MET A 121 -1.82 -2.46 5.95
C MET A 121 -0.91 -3.69 6.08
N ALA A 122 0.12 -3.64 6.93
CA ALA A 122 1.00 -4.77 7.18
C ALA A 122 0.24 -5.96 7.75
N VAL A 123 -0.63 -5.74 8.75
CA VAL A 123 -1.46 -6.80 9.35
C VAL A 123 -2.40 -7.41 8.32
N GLN A 124 -3.05 -6.58 7.49
CA GLN A 124 -3.95 -7.04 6.45
C GLN A 124 -3.24 -7.86 5.38
N ILE A 125 -2.08 -7.39 4.89
CA ILE A 125 -1.26 -8.12 3.89
C ILE A 125 -0.84 -9.47 4.46
N LEU A 126 -0.31 -9.50 5.69
CA LEU A 126 0.10 -10.74 6.35
C LEU A 126 -1.06 -11.73 6.47
N ALA A 127 -2.23 -11.26 6.91
CA ALA A 127 -3.41 -12.11 7.04
C ALA A 127 -3.88 -12.68 5.69
N LEU A 128 -3.88 -11.87 4.63
CA LEU A 128 -4.24 -12.31 3.28
C LEU A 128 -3.22 -13.30 2.71
N VAL A 129 -1.91 -13.06 2.92
CA VAL A 129 -0.86 -14.00 2.52
C VAL A 129 -1.01 -15.33 3.24
N VAL A 130 -1.21 -15.31 4.56
CA VAL A 130 -1.42 -16.54 5.34
C VAL A 130 -2.66 -17.29 4.85
N MET A 131 -3.76 -16.59 4.55
CA MET A 131 -4.95 -17.22 3.99
C MET A 131 -4.63 -17.91 2.66
N MET A 132 -4.00 -17.21 1.71
CA MET A 132 -3.64 -17.77 0.41
C MET A 132 -2.71 -18.99 0.50
N LEU A 133 -1.80 -19.00 1.47
CA LEU A 133 -0.88 -20.12 1.71
C LEU A 133 -1.55 -21.31 2.42
N ARG A 134 -2.63 -21.06 3.17
CA ARG A 134 -3.34 -22.09 3.94
C ARG A 134 -4.50 -22.71 3.17
N THR A 135 -5.00 -22.05 2.13
CA THR A 135 -6.07 -22.61 1.31
C THR A 135 -5.55 -23.76 0.46
N SER A 136 -6.19 -24.92 0.60
CA SER A 136 -6.01 -26.06 -0.30
C SER A 136 -6.67 -25.75 -1.64
N TRP A 137 -5.88 -25.24 -2.59
CA TRP A 137 -6.33 -24.94 -3.95
C TRP A 137 -6.94 -26.16 -4.68
N ASP A 138 -6.53 -27.38 -4.32
CA ASP A 138 -7.11 -28.61 -4.87
C ASP A 138 -8.57 -28.87 -4.47
N GLU A 139 -9.03 -28.28 -3.36
CA GLU A 139 -10.44 -28.33 -2.96
C GLU A 139 -11.24 -27.16 -3.57
N GLU A 140 -10.62 -26.00 -3.75
CA GLU A 140 -11.25 -24.81 -4.34
C GLU A 140 -11.57 -24.98 -5.84
N VAL A 141 -10.78 -25.79 -6.55
CA VAL A 141 -10.96 -26.06 -7.99
C VAL A 141 -12.00 -27.17 -8.25
N ARG A 142 -12.45 -27.89 -7.21
CA ARG A 142 -13.47 -28.93 -7.39
C ARG A 142 -14.85 -28.30 -7.66
N PRO A 143 -15.54 -28.73 -8.71
CA PRO A 143 -16.78 -28.12 -9.18
C PRO A 143 -17.96 -28.32 -8.22
#